data_AF-A0A6L8EIC4-F1
#
_entry.id   AF-A0A6L8EIC4-F1
#
_cell.length_a   1.000
_cell.length_b   1.000
_cell.length_c   1.000
_cell.angle_alpha   90.00
_cell.angle_beta   90.00
_cell.angle_gamma   90.00
#
_symmetry.space_group_name_H-M   'P 1'
#
loop_
_entity.id
_entity.type
_entity.pdbx_description
1 polymer ?
#
loop_
_entity_poly.entity_id
_entity_poly.type
_entity_poly.pdbx_seq_one_letter_code
_entity_poly.pdbx_strand_id
1 'polypeptide(L)'
;MASLARVALLFLFQIAVFAAPDNLSSPDCELFYVVFPNRDAAGQVESKVFDAVSGLSWEQRKALSRTESKRLESILAISPGLAGRIKVGDILITQGGYQGVSGISINARLDMTAEATGKDVISLASMIGYIYFQDSVLLLCHVSVDKGIKPAVMHTVLDAGARDYLNPVSARLLFGMMMGYLNRVESVGYTYEQANDIFRVLEFDRVGQPNKKALSSIAGHLSDISDGKVKLDIRSADVFAFSTGNKWKEFPQGGDYARRFTGDVDKALIKSEQMVFIKKLEREYVR
;
A
#
# COMPACT_ATOMS: atom_id res chain seq x y z
N MET A 1 41.08 15.26 59.42
CA MET A 1 40.68 14.08 58.63
C MET A 1 39.58 14.57 57.70
N ALA A 2 39.82 14.92 56.43
CA ALA A 2 40.04 14.01 55.28
C ALA A 2 38.97 12.90 55.27
N SER A 3 38.20 12.59 54.22
CA SER A 3 38.07 13.07 52.83
C SER A 3 36.94 12.27 52.17
N LEU A 4 36.45 12.71 50.99
CA LEU A 4 35.82 11.90 49.92
C LEU A 4 34.43 11.30 50.27
N ALA A 5 33.39 11.23 49.42
CA ALA A 5 33.32 11.24 47.97
C ALA A 5 31.90 11.63 47.48
N ARG A 6 31.85 11.99 46.19
CA ARG A 6 30.71 12.19 45.29
C ARG A 6 29.53 11.23 45.49
N VAL A 7 28.30 11.75 45.36
CA VAL A 7 27.19 11.06 44.68
C VAL A 7 26.50 12.07 43.76
N ALA A 8 26.45 11.68 42.49
CA ALA A 8 25.78 12.35 41.39
C ALA A 8 24.26 12.13 41.42
N LEU A 9 23.55 12.82 40.51
CA LEU A 9 22.18 12.61 39.98
C LEU A 9 21.21 13.72 40.36
N LEU A 10 20.35 14.22 39.47
CA LEU A 10 20.23 14.15 38.02
C LEU A 10 19.21 15.25 37.67
N PHE A 11 19.40 15.86 36.51
CA PHE A 11 18.44 16.71 35.83
C PHE A 11 17.02 16.11 35.85
N LEU A 12 16.04 16.93 36.19
CA LEU A 12 14.67 16.77 35.70
C LEU A 12 14.42 17.88 34.68
N PHE A 13 14.92 17.66 33.46
CA PHE A 13 14.31 18.29 32.29
C PHE A 13 12.96 17.62 32.10
N GLN A 14 11.88 18.40 32.24
CA GLN A 14 10.58 18.01 31.72
C GLN A 14 10.67 17.97 30.20
N ILE A 15 11.03 16.80 29.66
CA ILE A 15 10.67 16.47 28.30
C ILE A 15 9.18 16.20 28.36
N ALA A 16 8.40 17.17 27.87
CA ALA A 16 7.05 16.89 27.41
C ALA A 16 7.19 15.75 26.39
N VAL A 17 6.88 14.53 26.84
CA VAL A 17 6.53 13.45 25.94
C VAL A 17 5.30 13.97 25.22
N PHE A 18 5.50 14.47 24.00
CA PHE A 18 4.42 14.48 23.04
C PHE A 18 4.01 13.03 22.91
N ALA A 19 2.99 12.64 23.68
CA ALA A 19 2.16 11.53 23.32
C ALA A 19 1.80 11.78 21.87
N ALA A 20 2.25 10.89 20.98
CA ALA A 20 1.64 10.80 19.67
C ALA A 20 0.13 10.75 19.91
N PRO A 21 -0.69 11.49 19.15
CA PRO A 21 -2.11 11.49 19.39
C PRO A 21 -2.64 10.06 19.20
N ASP A 22 -2.93 9.38 20.31
CA ASP A 22 -3.57 8.05 20.38
C ASP A 22 -5.05 8.09 19.93
N ASN A 23 -5.45 9.12 19.17
CA ASN A 23 -6.86 9.44 18.88
C ASN A 23 -7.18 9.64 17.39
N LEU A 24 -6.32 9.15 16.49
CA LEU A 24 -6.79 8.76 15.16
C LEU A 24 -7.18 7.30 15.27
N SER A 25 -8.49 7.00 15.24
CA SER A 25 -8.95 5.63 15.01
C SER A 25 -8.24 5.13 13.75
N SER A 26 -7.36 4.14 13.90
CA SER A 26 -6.73 3.51 12.76
C SER A 26 -7.84 2.97 11.86
N PRO A 27 -7.80 3.17 10.53
CA PRO A 27 -8.78 2.55 9.65
C PRO A 27 -8.76 1.04 9.87
N ASP A 28 -9.92 0.40 9.75
CA ASP A 28 -10.04 -1.04 9.95
C ASP A 28 -9.20 -1.80 8.90
N CYS A 29 -9.24 -1.29 7.66
CA CYS A 29 -8.45 -1.80 6.55
C CYS A 29 -7.96 -0.70 5.58
N GLU A 30 -6.92 -1.00 4.82
CA GLU A 30 -6.34 -0.20 3.74
C GLU A 30 -6.25 -1.07 2.47
N LEU A 31 -6.57 -0.47 1.32
CA LEU A 31 -6.44 -1.07 -0.02
C LEU A 31 -5.35 -0.39 -0.82
N PHE A 32 -4.39 -1.17 -1.30
CA PHE A 32 -3.31 -0.71 -2.17
C PHE A 32 -3.46 -1.33 -3.56
N TYR A 33 -3.60 -0.47 -4.57
CA TYR A 33 -3.76 -0.88 -5.95
C TYR A 33 -3.18 0.14 -6.92
N VAL A 34 -3.04 -0.25 -8.19
CA VAL A 34 -2.78 0.70 -9.27
C VAL A 34 -3.95 0.70 -10.25
N VAL A 35 -4.02 1.74 -11.10
CA VAL A 35 -5.08 1.89 -12.12
C VAL A 35 -4.50 1.77 -13.53
N PHE A 36 -3.47 0.92 -13.65
CA PHE A 36 -2.80 0.62 -14.91
C PHE A 36 -2.93 -0.88 -15.15
N PRO A 37 -3.47 -1.31 -16.29
CA PRO A 37 -3.54 -2.73 -16.63
C PRO A 37 -2.19 -3.42 -16.50
N ASN A 38 -2.20 -4.64 -15.97
CA ASN A 38 -1.00 -5.46 -15.96
C ASN A 38 -0.66 -5.95 -17.38
N ARG A 39 0.64 -6.13 -17.65
CA ARG A 39 1.14 -6.68 -18.91
C ARG A 39 0.58 -8.06 -19.22
N ASP A 40 0.43 -8.93 -18.23
CA ASP A 40 -0.13 -10.26 -18.42
C ASP A 40 -1.64 -10.23 -18.75
N ALA A 41 -2.31 -9.09 -18.52
CA ALA A 41 -3.69 -8.84 -18.92
C ALA A 41 -3.82 -8.19 -20.33
N ALA A 42 -2.73 -7.96 -21.06
CA ALA A 42 -2.76 -7.33 -22.38
C ALA A 42 -3.57 -8.10 -23.44
N GLY A 43 -3.86 -9.39 -23.22
CA GLY A 43 -4.80 -10.12 -24.08
C GLY A 43 -6.26 -9.69 -23.91
N GLN A 44 -6.59 -9.00 -22.82
CA GLN A 44 -7.94 -8.48 -22.52
C GLN A 44 -8.04 -6.97 -22.73
N VAL A 45 -6.95 -6.27 -22.49
CA VAL A 45 -6.82 -4.84 -22.77
C VAL A 45 -6.18 -4.71 -24.13
N GLU A 46 -6.96 -4.35 -25.14
CA GLU A 46 -6.51 -4.18 -26.53
C GLU A 46 -5.08 -3.62 -26.60
N SER A 47 -4.20 -4.25 -27.40
CA SER A 47 -2.75 -3.96 -27.37
C SER A 47 -2.42 -2.47 -27.49
N LYS A 48 -3.12 -1.74 -28.37
CA LYS A 48 -2.99 -0.30 -28.54
C LYS A 48 -3.25 0.51 -27.25
N VAL A 49 -4.23 0.08 -26.44
CA VAL A 49 -4.55 0.70 -25.15
C VAL A 49 -3.45 0.41 -24.14
N PHE A 50 -3.00 -0.84 -24.08
CA PHE A 50 -1.92 -1.22 -23.18
C PHE A 50 -0.61 -0.46 -23.47
N ASP A 51 -0.24 -0.35 -24.74
CA ASP A 51 0.97 0.37 -25.17
C ASP A 51 0.88 1.86 -24.86
N ALA A 52 -0.28 2.49 -25.16
CA ALA A 52 -0.52 3.89 -24.84
C ALA A 52 -0.41 4.19 -23.34
N VAL A 53 -1.01 3.35 -22.50
CA VAL A 53 -0.99 3.52 -21.03
C VAL A 53 0.39 3.21 -20.45
N SER A 54 1.12 2.25 -21.03
CA SER A 54 2.51 1.95 -20.66
C SER A 54 3.45 3.10 -20.99
N GLY A 55 3.17 3.86 -22.05
CA GLY A 55 3.93 5.05 -22.47
C GLY A 55 3.66 6.32 -21.66
N LEU A 56 2.73 6.31 -20.70
CA LEU A 56 2.39 7.52 -19.93
C LEU A 56 3.56 7.99 -19.06
N SER A 57 3.79 9.29 -19.09
CA SER A 57 4.70 9.99 -18.17
C SER A 57 4.21 9.90 -16.72
N TRP A 58 5.10 10.19 -15.77
CA TRP A 58 4.77 10.20 -14.34
C TRP A 58 3.58 11.11 -14.01
N GLU A 59 3.54 12.33 -14.56
CA GLU A 59 2.44 13.27 -14.31
C GLU A 59 1.11 12.80 -14.91
N GLN A 60 1.14 12.17 -16.09
CA GLN A 60 -0.05 11.58 -16.70
C GLN A 60 -0.57 10.40 -15.86
N ARG A 61 0.32 9.52 -15.39
CA ARG A 61 -0.02 8.43 -14.48
C ARG A 61 -0.66 8.98 -13.20
N LYS A 62 -0.08 10.05 -12.63
CA LYS A 62 -0.60 10.69 -11.41
C LYS A 62 -1.98 11.27 -11.63
N ALA A 63 -2.21 11.93 -12.76
CA ALA A 63 -3.50 12.50 -13.13
C ALA A 63 -4.57 11.41 -13.33
N LEU A 64 -4.22 10.30 -13.97
CA LEU A 64 -5.12 9.15 -14.11
C LEU A 64 -5.48 8.57 -12.73
N SER A 65 -4.49 8.31 -11.87
CA SER A 65 -4.73 7.79 -10.51
C SER A 65 -5.61 8.72 -9.67
N ARG A 66 -5.42 10.05 -9.75
CA ARG A 66 -6.30 11.04 -9.08
C ARG A 66 -7.73 11.04 -9.60
N THR A 67 -7.93 10.71 -10.87
CA THR A 67 -9.27 10.68 -11.46
C THR A 67 -9.97 9.39 -11.10
N GLU A 68 -9.26 8.25 -11.21
CA GLU A 68 -9.80 6.94 -10.91
C GLU A 68 -9.99 6.70 -9.41
N SER A 69 -9.20 7.34 -8.54
CA SER A 69 -9.41 7.24 -7.09
C SER A 69 -10.82 7.66 -6.68
N LYS A 70 -11.42 8.63 -7.37
CA LYS A 70 -12.78 9.10 -7.12
C LYS A 70 -13.87 8.10 -7.50
N ARG A 71 -13.55 7.05 -8.26
CA ARG A 71 -14.52 6.02 -8.67
C ARG A 71 -14.68 4.91 -7.63
N LEU A 72 -13.87 4.89 -6.57
CA LEU A 72 -13.92 3.82 -5.58
C LEU A 72 -15.30 3.69 -4.93
N GLU A 73 -15.95 4.81 -4.59
CA GLU A 73 -17.33 4.78 -4.06
C GLU A 73 -18.33 4.26 -5.10
N SER A 74 -18.18 4.62 -6.37
CA SER A 74 -19.04 4.09 -7.45
C SER A 74 -18.84 2.59 -7.65
N ILE A 75 -17.60 2.09 -7.51
CA ILE A 75 -17.30 0.67 -7.56
C ILE A 75 -17.97 -0.05 -6.38
N LEU A 76 -17.85 0.51 -5.18
CA LEU A 76 -18.48 -0.03 -3.99
C LEU A 76 -20.02 -0.09 -4.14
N ALA A 77 -20.63 0.93 -4.75
CA ALA A 77 -22.08 0.99 -5.00
C ALA A 77 -22.62 -0.09 -5.96
N ILE A 78 -21.76 -0.80 -6.71
CA ILE A 78 -22.16 -1.95 -7.54
C ILE A 78 -22.70 -3.11 -6.69
N SER A 79 -22.36 -3.14 -5.41
CA SER A 79 -22.95 -4.05 -4.42
C SER A 79 -23.54 -3.22 -3.29
N PRO A 80 -24.86 -2.97 -3.33
CA PRO A 80 -25.56 -2.26 -2.26
C PRO A 80 -25.29 -2.85 -0.86
N GLY A 81 -25.21 -4.18 -0.76
CA GLY A 81 -24.83 -4.87 0.48
C GLY A 81 -23.44 -4.49 0.99
N LEU A 82 -22.44 -4.33 0.11
CA LEU A 82 -21.11 -3.85 0.49
C LEU A 82 -21.12 -2.36 0.84
N ALA A 83 -21.82 -1.53 0.07
CA ALA A 83 -21.93 -0.09 0.30
C ALA A 83 -22.59 0.27 1.63
N GLY A 84 -23.47 -0.59 2.16
CA GLY A 84 -24.02 -0.44 3.50
C GLY A 84 -23.06 -0.80 4.64
N ARG A 85 -22.02 -1.59 4.37
CA ARG A 85 -21.13 -2.18 5.39
C ARG A 85 -19.71 -1.61 5.41
N ILE A 86 -19.24 -1.10 4.28
CA ILE A 86 -17.91 -0.53 4.11
C ILE A 86 -18.08 0.94 3.75
N LYS A 87 -17.28 1.82 4.35
CA LYS A 87 -17.16 3.22 3.96
C LYS A 87 -15.75 3.49 3.46
N VAL A 88 -15.66 4.28 2.40
CA VAL A 88 -14.40 4.77 1.88
C VAL A 88 -14.03 6.02 2.66
N GLY A 89 -12.93 5.98 3.39
CA GLY A 89 -12.35 7.12 4.08
C GLY A 89 -11.40 7.90 3.17
N ASP A 90 -10.23 8.25 3.70
CA ASP A 90 -9.22 8.97 2.91
C ASP A 90 -8.70 8.10 1.76
N ILE A 91 -8.53 8.74 0.59
CA ILE A 91 -7.85 8.14 -0.55
C ILE A 91 -6.61 8.95 -0.88
N LEU A 92 -5.46 8.28 -0.84
CA LEU A 92 -4.14 8.86 -1.00
C LEU A 92 -3.48 8.33 -2.27
N ILE A 93 -2.89 9.25 -3.03
CA ILE A 93 -1.99 8.86 -4.12
C ILE A 93 -0.62 8.63 -3.51
N THR A 94 -0.15 7.40 -3.60
CA THR A 94 1.10 6.94 -3.00
C THR A 94 2.09 6.52 -4.08
N GLN A 95 3.33 6.33 -3.68
CA GLN A 95 4.32 5.65 -4.49
C GLN A 95 4.48 4.23 -3.98
N GLY A 96 4.08 3.25 -4.78
CA GLY A 96 4.26 1.84 -4.47
C GLY A 96 5.50 1.28 -5.15
N GLY A 97 5.99 0.18 -4.63
CA GLY A 97 6.87 -0.70 -5.38
C GLY A 97 6.75 -2.13 -4.95
N TYR A 98 6.95 -3.04 -5.90
CA TYR A 98 6.93 -4.48 -5.68
C TYR A 98 7.80 -5.14 -6.74
N GLN A 99 8.62 -6.11 -6.32
CA GLN A 99 9.50 -6.86 -7.22
C GLN A 99 10.37 -5.96 -8.12
N GLY A 100 10.97 -4.92 -7.53
CA GLY A 100 11.91 -4.05 -8.23
C GLY A 100 11.27 -3.02 -9.17
N VAL A 101 9.94 -3.03 -9.31
CA VAL A 101 9.21 -2.02 -10.06
C VAL A 101 8.58 -1.04 -9.08
N SER A 102 8.75 0.26 -9.32
CA SER A 102 8.08 1.31 -8.57
C SER A 102 7.17 2.13 -9.48
N GLY A 103 6.02 2.53 -8.97
CA GLY A 103 5.00 3.26 -9.71
C GLY A 103 4.08 4.07 -8.81
N ILE A 104 3.09 4.70 -9.44
CA ILE A 104 2.03 5.41 -8.75
C ILE A 104 0.96 4.40 -8.34
N SER A 105 0.60 4.44 -7.08
CA SER A 105 -0.42 3.60 -6.46
C SER A 105 -1.49 4.47 -5.80
N ILE A 106 -2.62 3.84 -5.51
CA ILE A 106 -3.69 4.39 -4.71
C ILE A 106 -3.70 3.60 -3.41
N ASN A 107 -3.72 4.30 -2.28
CA ASN A 107 -4.03 3.76 -0.97
C ASN A 107 -5.39 4.30 -0.53
N ALA A 108 -6.38 3.45 -0.36
CA ALA A 108 -7.69 3.83 0.15
C ALA A 108 -7.91 3.24 1.54
N ARG A 109 -8.22 4.11 2.51
CA ARG A 109 -8.59 3.73 3.86
C ARG A 109 -10.06 3.34 3.89
N LEU A 110 -10.38 2.27 4.60
CA LEU A 110 -11.73 1.72 4.71
C LEU A 110 -12.13 1.65 6.18
N ASP A 111 -13.31 2.20 6.46
CA ASP A 111 -13.98 2.03 7.75
C ASP A 111 -15.05 0.95 7.62
N MET A 112 -15.06 0.00 8.53
CA MET A 112 -15.96 -1.14 8.52
C MET A 112 -17.02 -1.00 9.60
N THR A 113 -18.28 -1.26 9.23
CA THR A 113 -19.33 -1.46 10.23
C THR A 113 -19.11 -2.76 11.00
N ALA A 114 -19.76 -2.90 12.17
CA ALA A 114 -19.68 -4.13 12.96
C ALA A 114 -20.21 -5.38 12.23
N GLU A 115 -21.02 -5.20 11.17
CA GLU A 115 -21.57 -6.30 10.36
C GLU A 115 -20.66 -6.69 9.19
N ALA A 116 -19.63 -5.90 8.91
CA ALA A 116 -18.72 -6.16 7.80
C ALA A 116 -17.80 -7.35 8.10
N THR A 117 -17.54 -8.15 7.07
CA THR A 117 -16.71 -9.36 7.16
C THR A 117 -15.44 -9.22 6.30
N GLY A 118 -14.42 -10.05 6.56
CA GLY A 118 -13.23 -10.07 5.70
C GLY A 118 -13.52 -10.42 4.25
N LYS A 119 -14.59 -11.18 4.00
CA LYS A 119 -15.05 -11.47 2.64
C LYS A 119 -15.58 -10.25 1.92
N ASP A 120 -16.17 -9.29 2.63
CA ASP A 120 -16.70 -8.05 2.04
C ASP A 120 -15.56 -7.19 1.50
N VAL A 121 -14.51 -6.97 2.30
CA VAL A 121 -13.32 -6.21 1.86
C VAL A 121 -12.50 -6.96 0.80
N ILE A 122 -12.43 -8.29 0.86
CA ILE A 122 -11.82 -9.11 -0.21
C ILE A 122 -12.63 -9.01 -1.50
N SER A 123 -13.96 -8.97 -1.42
CA SER A 123 -14.84 -8.78 -2.58
C SER A 123 -14.56 -7.42 -3.21
N LEU A 124 -14.58 -6.32 -2.45
CA LEU A 124 -14.25 -4.98 -2.94
C LEU A 124 -12.85 -4.94 -3.60
N ALA A 125 -11.82 -5.46 -2.93
CA ALA A 125 -10.47 -5.55 -3.49
C ALA A 125 -10.44 -6.33 -4.82
N SER A 126 -11.23 -7.40 -4.91
CA SER A 126 -11.35 -8.21 -6.13
C SER A 126 -12.08 -7.47 -7.24
N MET A 127 -13.11 -6.67 -6.92
CA MET A 127 -13.82 -5.83 -7.89
C MET A 127 -12.87 -4.79 -8.51
N ILE A 128 -12.06 -4.13 -7.67
CA ILE A 128 -11.02 -3.18 -8.10
C ILE A 128 -10.00 -3.87 -9.00
N GLY A 129 -9.47 -5.02 -8.57
CA GLY A 129 -8.50 -5.77 -9.34
C GLY A 129 -9.03 -6.25 -10.69
N TYR A 130 -10.31 -6.62 -10.73
CA TYR A 130 -11.03 -7.00 -11.94
C TYR A 130 -11.18 -5.82 -12.91
N ILE A 131 -11.70 -4.69 -12.43
CA ILE A 131 -11.98 -3.50 -13.25
C ILE A 131 -10.68 -2.94 -13.84
N TYR A 132 -9.61 -2.90 -13.05
CA TYR A 132 -8.33 -2.31 -13.45
C TYR A 132 -7.31 -3.31 -13.99
N PHE A 133 -7.68 -4.57 -14.22
CA PHE A 133 -6.81 -5.60 -14.77
C PHE A 133 -5.50 -5.80 -13.99
N GLN A 134 -5.60 -5.83 -12.66
CA GLN A 134 -4.46 -5.92 -11.77
C GLN A 134 -3.98 -7.37 -11.60
N ASP A 135 -2.67 -7.59 -11.50
CA ASP A 135 -2.15 -8.88 -11.01
C ASP A 135 -2.54 -9.10 -9.56
N SER A 136 -2.53 -8.02 -8.77
CA SER A 136 -3.02 -8.06 -7.42
C SER A 136 -3.50 -6.71 -6.88
N VAL A 137 -4.42 -6.78 -5.93
CA VAL A 137 -4.76 -5.69 -5.01
C VAL A 137 -4.43 -6.17 -3.60
N LEU A 138 -3.60 -5.39 -2.89
CA LEU A 138 -3.18 -5.68 -1.53
C LEU A 138 -4.19 -5.06 -0.55
N LEU A 139 -4.70 -5.88 0.35
CA LEU A 139 -5.51 -5.53 1.50
C LEU A 139 -4.65 -5.66 2.76
N LEU A 140 -4.68 -4.65 3.62
CA LEU A 140 -4.04 -4.64 4.93
C LEU A 140 -5.06 -4.23 5.97
N CYS A 141 -5.28 -5.05 6.99
CA CYS A 141 -6.24 -4.79 8.06
C CYS A 141 -5.56 -4.81 9.42
N HIS A 142 -5.99 -3.90 10.30
CA HIS A 142 -5.52 -3.84 11.69
C HIS A 142 -6.33 -4.77 12.61
N VAL A 143 -7.46 -5.27 12.13
CA VAL A 143 -8.30 -6.25 12.79
C VAL A 143 -8.33 -7.56 12.00
N SER A 144 -8.45 -8.69 12.71
CA SER A 144 -8.58 -10.01 12.07
C SER A 144 -9.98 -10.16 11.49
N VAL A 145 -10.12 -10.12 10.17
CA VAL A 145 -11.44 -10.10 9.51
C VAL A 145 -11.86 -11.44 8.88
N ASP A 146 -10.95 -12.39 8.63
CA ASP A 146 -11.28 -13.77 8.17
C ASP A 146 -10.06 -14.71 8.20
N LYS A 147 -10.30 -16.04 8.13
CA LYS A 147 -9.28 -17.11 7.98
C LYS A 147 -8.43 -17.01 6.71
N GLY A 148 -8.88 -16.24 5.72
CA GLY A 148 -8.15 -16.03 4.45
C GLY A 148 -7.04 -14.99 4.54
N ILE A 149 -7.09 -14.09 5.53
CA ILE A 149 -6.10 -13.02 5.70
C ILE A 149 -4.96 -13.53 6.58
N LYS A 150 -3.72 -13.36 6.10
CA LYS A 150 -2.55 -13.90 6.78
C LYS A 150 -2.01 -12.89 7.79
N PRO A 151 -1.59 -13.33 9.00
CA PRO A 151 -0.80 -12.49 9.88
C PRO A 151 0.47 -12.03 9.16
N ALA A 152 0.77 -10.74 9.26
CA ALA A 152 1.96 -10.10 8.72
C ALA A 152 2.48 -9.08 9.73
N VAL A 153 3.63 -8.47 9.43
CA VAL A 153 4.19 -7.35 10.17
C VAL A 153 4.38 -6.19 9.21
N MET A 154 3.89 -5.02 9.60
CA MET A 154 4.12 -3.79 8.88
C MET A 154 5.23 -3.00 9.57
N HIS A 155 6.28 -2.66 8.83
CA HIS A 155 7.34 -1.77 9.28
C HIS A 155 7.09 -0.38 8.73
N THR A 156 6.90 0.58 9.61
CA THR A 156 6.73 2.00 9.29
C THR A 156 8.02 2.73 9.61
N VAL A 157 8.56 3.45 8.62
CA VAL A 157 9.79 4.22 8.71
C VAL A 157 9.43 5.71 8.66
N LEU A 158 9.97 6.46 9.61
CA LEU A 158 9.75 7.89 9.79
C LEU A 158 11.10 8.60 9.96
N ASP A 159 11.19 9.84 9.52
CA ASP A 159 12.33 10.69 9.88
C ASP A 159 12.30 11.04 11.38
N ALA A 160 13.47 10.93 12.01
CA ALA A 160 13.70 11.23 13.43
C ALA A 160 15.00 12.01 13.67
N GLY A 161 15.70 12.38 12.59
CA GLY A 161 16.95 13.13 12.62
C GLY A 161 16.74 14.64 12.68
N ALA A 162 17.85 15.38 12.69
CA ALA A 162 17.82 16.84 12.52
C ALA A 162 17.71 17.25 11.04
N ARG A 163 17.87 16.29 10.12
CA ARG A 163 17.70 16.46 8.68
C ARG A 163 16.75 15.40 8.15
N ASP A 164 15.69 15.85 7.49
CA ASP A 164 14.74 14.99 6.81
C ASP A 164 15.42 14.26 5.65
N TYR A 165 15.18 12.96 5.56
CA TYR A 165 15.66 12.11 4.49
C TYR A 165 14.53 11.66 3.58
N LEU A 166 13.38 11.25 4.13
CA LEU A 166 12.27 10.70 3.36
C LEU A 166 11.62 11.78 2.48
N ASN A 167 11.59 11.49 1.19
CA ASN A 167 10.96 12.27 0.13
C ASN A 167 10.71 11.32 -1.06
N PRO A 168 10.01 11.73 -2.13
CA PRO A 168 9.72 10.85 -3.26
C PRO A 168 10.95 10.21 -3.93
N VAL A 169 12.10 10.90 -3.92
CA VAL A 169 13.35 10.41 -4.51
C VAL A 169 14.01 9.40 -3.57
N SER A 170 14.22 9.79 -2.32
CA SER A 170 14.90 8.93 -1.33
C SER A 170 14.09 7.69 -0.96
N ALA A 171 12.75 7.72 -1.04
CA ALA A 171 11.91 6.53 -0.88
C ALA A 171 12.25 5.45 -1.92
N ARG A 172 12.52 5.82 -3.18
CA ARG A 172 12.97 4.86 -4.22
C ARG A 172 14.36 4.34 -3.92
N LEU A 173 15.25 5.21 -3.47
CA LEU A 173 16.61 4.83 -3.09
C LEU A 173 16.59 3.85 -1.92
N LEU A 174 15.78 4.11 -0.90
CA LEU A 174 15.61 3.21 0.24
C LEU A 174 15.12 1.83 -0.20
N PHE A 175 14.13 1.76 -1.09
CA PHE A 175 13.68 0.51 -1.68
C PHE A 175 14.81 -0.21 -2.45
N GLY A 176 15.59 0.53 -3.25
CA GLY A 176 16.76 -0.01 -3.95
C GLY A 176 17.83 -0.58 -3.00
N MET A 177 18.15 0.15 -1.93
CA MET A 177 19.08 -0.28 -0.89
C MET A 177 18.58 -1.54 -0.17
N MET A 178 17.28 -1.64 0.11
CA MET A 178 16.69 -2.85 0.70
C MET A 178 16.87 -4.07 -0.19
N MET A 179 16.61 -3.95 -1.49
CA MET A 179 16.83 -5.06 -2.43
C MET A 179 18.31 -5.46 -2.50
N GLY A 180 19.21 -4.47 -2.54
CA GLY A 180 20.65 -4.72 -2.50
C GLY A 180 21.10 -5.42 -1.22
N TYR A 181 20.60 -4.99 -0.06
CA TYR A 181 20.91 -5.61 1.23
C TYR A 181 20.40 -7.05 1.32
N LEU A 182 19.17 -7.29 0.85
CA LEU A 182 18.55 -8.62 0.89
C LEU A 182 19.08 -9.55 -0.22
N ASN A 183 19.83 -9.01 -1.18
CA ASN A 183 20.29 -9.70 -2.38
C ASN A 183 19.18 -10.47 -3.10
N ARG A 184 17.97 -9.87 -3.16
CA ARG A 184 16.78 -10.43 -3.81
C ARG A 184 15.80 -9.32 -4.15
N VAL A 185 14.91 -9.62 -5.10
CA VAL A 185 13.86 -8.70 -5.54
C VAL A 185 12.48 -9.25 -5.15
N GLU A 186 12.37 -10.56 -5.05
CA GLU A 186 11.15 -11.29 -4.77
C GLU A 186 10.65 -10.98 -3.36
N SER A 187 9.33 -10.77 -3.26
CA SER A 187 8.63 -10.51 -1.98
C SER A 187 9.10 -9.26 -1.23
N VAL A 188 9.84 -8.36 -1.89
CA VAL A 188 10.13 -7.01 -1.36
C VAL A 188 9.15 -6.04 -2.00
N GLY A 189 8.43 -5.30 -1.16
CA GLY A 189 7.53 -4.25 -1.60
C GLY A 189 7.44 -3.13 -0.57
N TYR A 190 7.02 -1.96 -1.03
CA TYR A 190 6.86 -0.79 -0.19
C TYR A 190 5.69 0.06 -0.64
N THR A 191 5.22 0.90 0.28
CA THR A 191 4.37 2.05 -0.03
C THR A 191 4.96 3.29 0.62
N TYR A 192 5.02 4.39 -0.11
CA TYR A 192 5.42 5.69 0.40
C TYR A 192 4.29 6.71 0.26
N GLU A 193 3.90 7.28 1.39
CA GLU A 193 2.83 8.26 1.54
C GLU A 193 3.44 9.67 1.57
N GLN A 194 3.52 10.30 0.40
CA GLN A 194 4.20 11.60 0.23
C GLN A 194 3.64 12.71 1.13
N ALA A 195 2.34 12.70 1.44
CA ALA A 195 1.72 13.76 2.23
C ALA A 195 2.21 13.78 3.69
N ASN A 196 2.70 12.64 4.20
CA ASN A 196 3.07 12.45 5.60
C ASN A 196 4.51 11.94 5.76
N ASP A 197 5.26 11.84 4.66
CA ASP A 197 6.62 11.29 4.60
C ASP A 197 6.78 9.91 5.27
N ILE A 198 5.78 9.05 5.07
CA ILE A 198 5.76 7.71 5.68
C ILE A 198 6.16 6.66 4.65
N PHE A 199 7.20 5.88 4.97
CA PHE A 199 7.60 4.70 4.19
C PHE A 199 7.19 3.42 4.92
N ARG A 200 6.39 2.58 4.28
CA ARG A 200 5.87 1.33 4.84
C ARG A 200 6.37 0.12 4.05
N VAL A 201 6.78 -0.92 4.75
CA VAL A 201 7.14 -2.22 4.18
C VAL A 201 6.32 -3.30 4.87
N LEU A 202 5.74 -4.19 4.08
CA LEU A 202 5.00 -5.33 4.59
C LEU A 202 5.87 -6.58 4.57
N GLU A 203 5.76 -7.39 5.61
CA GLU A 203 6.47 -8.65 5.76
C GLU A 203 5.49 -9.77 6.15
N PHE A 204 5.28 -10.72 5.23
CA PHE A 204 4.40 -11.88 5.48
C PHE A 204 5.08 -12.98 6.31
N ASP A 205 6.41 -13.05 6.29
CA ASP A 205 7.17 -14.03 7.06
C ASP A 205 7.66 -13.43 8.38
N ARG A 206 7.07 -13.88 9.49
CA ARG A 206 7.42 -13.40 10.83
C ARG A 206 8.77 -13.93 11.32
N VAL A 207 9.30 -14.99 10.69
CA VAL A 207 10.54 -15.63 11.12
C VAL A 207 11.73 -14.81 10.63
N GLY A 208 12.54 -14.34 11.57
CA GLY A 208 13.82 -13.67 11.29
C GLY A 208 13.71 -12.24 10.75
N GLN A 209 12.51 -11.77 10.37
CA GLN A 209 12.18 -10.41 9.92
C GLN A 209 13.25 -9.75 9.02
N PRO A 210 13.58 -10.37 7.87
CA PRO A 210 14.61 -9.86 6.97
C PRO A 210 14.39 -8.40 6.53
N ASN A 211 13.15 -7.97 6.28
CA ASN A 211 12.87 -6.59 5.88
C ASN A 211 13.23 -5.61 6.99
N LYS A 212 12.89 -5.93 8.25
CA LYS A 212 13.27 -5.11 9.41
C LYS A 212 14.79 -5.01 9.56
N LYS A 213 15.51 -6.13 9.45
CA LYS A 213 16.98 -6.16 9.55
C LYS A 213 17.63 -5.28 8.48
N ALA A 214 17.16 -5.39 7.24
CA ALA A 214 17.63 -4.54 6.14
C ALA A 214 17.40 -3.05 6.45
N LEU A 215 16.17 -2.68 6.86
CA LEU A 215 15.83 -1.32 7.22
C LEU A 215 16.70 -0.78 8.36
N SER A 216 16.89 -1.55 9.44
CA SER A 216 17.71 -1.15 10.57
C SER A 216 19.19 -0.97 10.18
N SER A 217 19.73 -1.86 9.35
CA SER A 217 21.11 -1.74 8.88
C SER A 217 21.31 -0.52 7.98
N ILE A 218 20.37 -0.27 7.07
CA ILE A 218 20.40 0.89 6.17
C ILE A 218 20.26 2.19 6.98
N ALA A 219 19.32 2.22 7.94
CA ALA A 219 19.15 3.37 8.84
C ALA A 219 20.41 3.67 9.64
N GLY A 220 21.11 2.64 10.14
CA GLY A 220 22.41 2.77 10.79
C GLY A 220 23.45 3.41 9.88
N HIS A 221 23.64 2.89 8.67
CA HIS A 221 24.59 3.44 7.70
C HIS A 221 24.27 4.89 7.30
N LEU A 222 22.98 5.23 7.12
CA LEU A 222 22.57 6.60 6.81
C LEU A 222 22.88 7.55 7.97
N SER A 223 22.68 7.10 9.21
CA SER A 223 23.09 7.84 10.40
C SER A 223 24.61 8.03 10.42
N ASP A 224 25.39 6.97 10.23
CA ASP A 224 26.86 7.03 10.32
C ASP A 224 27.46 7.97 9.26
N ILE A 225 27.03 7.85 8.00
CA ILE A 225 27.55 8.67 6.89
C ILE A 225 27.13 10.14 7.02
N SER A 226 26.05 10.42 7.75
CA SER A 226 25.54 11.78 7.96
C SER A 226 25.97 12.41 9.28
N ASP A 227 26.89 11.77 10.02
CA ASP A 227 27.29 12.16 11.39
C ASP A 227 26.07 12.30 12.33
N GLY A 228 25.10 11.40 12.19
CA GLY A 228 23.87 11.35 12.98
C GLY A 228 22.83 12.41 12.61
N LYS A 229 23.01 13.17 11.52
CA LYS A 229 22.04 14.19 11.08
C LYS A 229 20.77 13.57 10.50
N VAL A 230 20.92 12.49 9.74
CA VAL A 230 19.81 11.67 9.25
C VAL A 230 19.61 10.53 10.22
N LYS A 231 18.40 10.38 10.77
CA LYS A 231 18.01 9.23 11.59
C LYS A 231 16.63 8.78 11.15
N LEU A 232 16.45 7.47 11.04
CA LEU A 232 15.17 6.86 10.69
C LEU A 232 14.66 6.06 11.90
N ASP A 233 13.46 6.36 12.36
CA ASP A 233 12.73 5.56 13.34
C ASP A 233 11.94 4.45 12.62
N ILE A 234 12.04 3.22 13.11
CA ILE A 234 11.40 2.04 12.50
C ILE A 234 10.46 1.42 13.51
N ARG A 235 9.15 1.63 13.29
CA ARG A 235 8.08 1.09 14.12
C ARG A 235 7.50 -0.14 13.46
N SER A 236 7.19 -1.17 14.23
CA SER A 236 6.60 -2.41 13.72
C SER A 236 5.24 -2.63 14.36
N ALA A 237 4.25 -2.99 13.55
CA ALA A 237 2.91 -3.34 14.02
C ALA A 237 2.48 -4.68 13.41
N ASP A 238 1.83 -5.50 14.22
CA ASP A 238 1.14 -6.68 13.72
C ASP A 238 -0.07 -6.24 12.90
N VAL A 239 -0.22 -6.84 11.72
CA VAL A 239 -1.31 -6.58 10.80
C VAL A 239 -1.78 -7.89 10.17
N PHE A 240 -2.93 -7.84 9.52
CA PHE A 240 -3.47 -8.93 8.71
C PHE A 240 -3.44 -8.49 7.25
N ALA A 241 -2.73 -9.22 6.38
CA ALA A 241 -2.61 -8.85 4.98
C ALA A 241 -3.10 -9.97 4.04
N PHE A 242 -3.69 -9.54 2.93
CA PHE A 242 -4.16 -10.42 1.86
C PHE A 242 -3.90 -9.78 0.50
N SER A 243 -3.39 -10.55 -0.44
CA SER A 243 -3.26 -10.12 -1.83
C SER A 243 -4.33 -10.85 -2.63
N THR A 244 -5.34 -10.11 -3.09
CA THR A 244 -6.22 -10.62 -4.15
C THR A 244 -5.39 -10.69 -5.42
N GLY A 245 -5.64 -11.67 -6.29
CA GLY A 245 -4.93 -11.73 -7.57
C GLY A 245 -5.63 -12.60 -8.57
N ASN A 246 -5.30 -12.37 -9.84
CA ASN A 246 -5.77 -13.18 -10.96
C ASN A 246 -4.59 -13.60 -11.82
N LYS A 247 -4.52 -14.90 -12.11
CA LYS A 247 -3.55 -15.40 -13.07
C LYS A 247 -4.09 -15.18 -14.48
N TRP A 248 -3.82 -14.01 -15.08
CA TRP A 248 -4.41 -13.62 -16.36
C TRP A 248 -4.17 -14.59 -17.52
N LYS A 249 -3.04 -15.32 -17.50
CA LYS A 249 -2.76 -16.38 -18.48
C LYS A 249 -3.67 -17.60 -18.34
N GLU A 250 -4.02 -17.99 -17.11
CA GLU A 250 -4.88 -19.14 -16.81
C GLU A 250 -6.38 -18.75 -16.85
N PHE A 251 -6.71 -17.55 -16.36
CA PHE A 251 -8.07 -17.02 -16.25
C PHE A 251 -8.16 -15.65 -16.93
N PRO A 252 -8.15 -15.59 -18.28
CA PRO A 252 -8.14 -14.34 -19.02
C PRO A 252 -9.38 -13.48 -18.73
N GLN A 253 -10.53 -14.10 -18.46
CA GLN A 253 -11.76 -13.37 -18.14
C GLN A 253 -11.83 -12.87 -16.68
N GLY A 254 -10.72 -12.88 -15.93
CA GLY A 254 -10.67 -12.43 -14.53
C GLY A 254 -11.35 -13.40 -13.54
N GLY A 255 -11.36 -14.70 -13.86
CA GLY A 255 -12.10 -15.72 -13.12
C GLY A 255 -11.71 -15.85 -11.64
N ASP A 256 -10.45 -15.60 -11.28
CA ASP A 256 -10.02 -15.62 -9.88
C ASP A 256 -10.69 -14.52 -9.07
N TYR A 257 -10.75 -13.30 -9.61
CA TYR A 257 -11.44 -12.19 -8.94
C TYR A 257 -12.94 -12.47 -8.86
N ALA A 258 -13.56 -12.91 -9.95
CA ALA A 258 -15.00 -13.16 -10.00
C ALA A 258 -15.48 -14.22 -8.99
N ARG A 259 -14.63 -15.20 -8.64
CA ARG A 259 -14.92 -16.20 -7.60
C ARG A 259 -14.97 -15.63 -6.18
N ARG A 260 -14.41 -14.44 -5.97
CA ARG A 260 -14.33 -13.78 -4.66
C ARG A 260 -15.41 -12.72 -4.47
N PHE A 261 -16.20 -12.43 -5.49
CA PHE A 261 -17.36 -11.55 -5.36
C PHE A 261 -18.35 -12.17 -4.38
N THR A 262 -18.75 -11.41 -3.37
CA THR A 262 -19.74 -11.83 -2.38
C THR A 262 -21.05 -11.07 -2.51
N GLY A 263 -22.07 -11.58 -1.84
CA GLY A 263 -23.35 -10.89 -1.70
C GLY A 263 -24.11 -10.73 -3.02
N ASP A 264 -24.61 -9.52 -3.22
CA ASP A 264 -25.50 -9.06 -4.27
C ASP A 264 -24.77 -8.35 -5.42
N VAL A 265 -23.45 -8.56 -5.55
CA VAL A 265 -22.64 -7.98 -6.63
C VAL A 265 -23.26 -8.24 -8.00
N ASP A 266 -23.64 -7.17 -8.69
CA ASP A 266 -24.11 -7.24 -10.08
C ASP A 266 -22.91 -7.45 -11.02
N LYS A 267 -22.76 -8.71 -11.48
CA LYS A 267 -21.68 -9.10 -12.39
C LYS A 267 -21.76 -8.40 -13.75
N ALA A 268 -22.96 -8.09 -14.23
CA ALA A 268 -23.13 -7.38 -15.49
C ALA A 268 -22.67 -5.92 -15.33
N LEU A 269 -23.00 -5.29 -14.20
CA LEU A 269 -22.56 -3.95 -13.88
C LEU A 269 -21.04 -3.86 -13.67
N ILE A 270 -20.42 -4.80 -12.94
CA ILE A 270 -18.95 -4.86 -12.83
C ILE A 270 -18.29 -4.97 -14.20
N LYS A 271 -18.81 -5.85 -15.06
CA LYS A 271 -18.28 -5.99 -16.42
C LYS A 271 -18.46 -4.70 -17.22
N SER A 272 -19.58 -4.01 -17.04
CA SER A 272 -19.81 -2.69 -17.64
C SER A 272 -18.76 -1.67 -17.16
N GLU A 273 -18.47 -1.62 -15.86
CA GLU A 273 -17.47 -0.70 -15.30
C GLU A 273 -16.04 -0.97 -15.81
N GLN A 274 -15.70 -2.25 -15.99
CA GLN A 274 -14.45 -2.66 -16.65
C GLN A 274 -14.39 -2.15 -18.10
N MET A 275 -15.48 -2.27 -18.87
CA MET A 275 -15.54 -1.76 -20.24
C MET A 275 -15.51 -0.22 -20.30
N VAL A 276 -16.15 0.46 -19.35
CA VAL A 276 -16.08 1.92 -19.21
C VAL A 276 -14.65 2.37 -18.97
N PHE A 277 -13.91 1.64 -18.12
CA PHE A 277 -12.49 1.92 -17.90
C PHE A 277 -11.66 1.74 -19.18
N ILE A 278 -11.81 0.64 -19.91
CA ILE A 278 -11.10 0.44 -21.20
C ILE A 278 -11.40 1.56 -22.19
N LYS A 279 -12.69 1.88 -22.40
CA LYS A 279 -13.11 2.94 -23.34
C LYS A 279 -12.56 4.30 -22.96
N LYS A 280 -12.45 4.59 -21.66
CA LYS A 280 -11.81 5.81 -21.17
C LYS A 280 -10.34 5.84 -21.58
N LEU A 281 -9.60 4.78 -21.31
CA LEU A 281 -8.18 4.69 -21.68
C LEU A 281 -7.97 4.84 -23.19
N GLU A 282 -8.82 4.18 -23.98
CA GLU A 282 -8.81 4.29 -25.44
C GLU A 282 -9.02 5.74 -25.88
N ARG A 283 -10.10 6.39 -25.45
CA ARG A 283 -10.43 7.77 -25.83
C ARG A 283 -9.36 8.78 -25.42
N GLU A 284 -8.72 8.60 -24.27
CA GLU A 284 -7.80 9.59 -23.71
C GLU A 284 -6.35 9.41 -24.17
N TYR A 285 -5.94 8.17 -24.50
CA TYR A 285 -4.53 7.85 -24.71
C TYR A 285 -4.22 7.15 -26.02
N VAL A 286 -5.21 6.54 -26.67
CA VAL A 286 -5.04 5.96 -28.01
C VAL A 286 -5.36 7.02 -29.05
N ARG A 287 -4.36 7.38 -29.86
CA ARG A 287 -4.49 8.33 -30.97
C ARG A 287 -4.56 7.60 -32.29
#